data_AF-A0A936JMI8-F1
#
_entry.id   AF-A0A936JMI8-F1
#
_cell.length_a   1.000
_cell.length_b   1.000
_cell.length_c   1.000
_cell.angle_alpha   90.00
_cell.angle_beta   90.00
_cell.angle_gamma   90.00
#
_symmetry.space_group_name_H-M   'P 1'
#
loop_
_entity.id
_entity.type
_entity.pdbx_description
1 polymer ?
#
loop_
_entity_poly.entity_id
_entity_poly.type
_entity_poly.pdbx_seq_one_letter_code
_entity_poly.pdbx_strand_id
1 'polypeptide(L)'
;MKRRMQYGSLVISVLIGTALVLGLTTISGNAFGASPFPIMAMLSGFLATGILAGIISKDNTILEPGIAAIIVSIIAAIVLPSLQLKGLADLQLSSFWLVLANGVIMTFIGAWAGEQIQGDHSEKEDTTSIEWGWIIGGAVVGVTLSMLLASSVVVLMGGGFKLTYHLVAFIVGLLFVGFLVGWRSPGITIREAAFAGFLTVIIDLDAIMLTLGLENDELTGLLMYGAVIGVLVSLLGGFIGEKIQSN
;
A
#
# COMPACT_ATOMS: atom_id res chain seq x y z
N MET A 1 28.79 -12.29 -9.34
CA MET A 1 27.79 -12.52 -10.42
C MET A 1 27.30 -11.17 -10.91
N LYS A 2 27.49 -10.81 -12.19
CA LYS A 2 26.94 -9.55 -12.75
C LYS A 2 25.43 -9.73 -12.96
N ARG A 3 24.60 -9.12 -12.12
CA ARG A 3 23.14 -9.06 -12.32
C ARG A 3 22.88 -8.29 -13.62
N ARG A 4 22.20 -8.93 -14.58
CA ARG A 4 21.73 -8.27 -15.82
C ARG A 4 20.33 -7.72 -15.55
N MET A 5 20.14 -6.44 -15.86
CA MET A 5 18.83 -5.78 -15.80
C MET A 5 17.86 -6.47 -16.77
N GLN A 6 16.69 -6.87 -16.27
CA GLN A 6 15.61 -7.47 -17.05
C GLN A 6 14.72 -6.34 -17.61
N TYR A 7 15.04 -5.90 -18.83
CA TYR A 7 14.31 -4.81 -19.49
C TYR A 7 12.79 -5.06 -19.59
N GLY A 8 12.34 -6.32 -19.68
CA GLY A 8 10.92 -6.65 -19.71
C GLY A 8 10.18 -6.31 -18.41
N SER A 9 10.78 -6.67 -17.26
CA SER A 9 10.29 -6.32 -15.92
C SER A 9 10.20 -4.81 -15.75
N LEU A 10 11.27 -4.09 -16.13
CA LEU A 10 11.30 -2.63 -16.11
C LEU A 10 10.14 -1.99 -16.90
N VAL A 11 9.91 -2.43 -18.14
CA VAL A 11 8.84 -1.87 -18.99
C VAL A 11 7.47 -2.14 -18.39
N ILE A 12 7.23 -3.35 -17.88
CA ILE A 12 5.95 -3.70 -17.23
C ILE A 12 5.73 -2.83 -16.00
N SER A 13 6.75 -2.65 -15.15
CA SER A 13 6.67 -1.78 -13.96
C SER A 13 6.40 -0.32 -14.32
N VAL A 14 7.00 0.20 -15.40
CA VAL A 14 6.73 1.56 -15.88
C VAL A 14 5.28 1.69 -16.35
N LEU A 15 4.76 0.72 -17.11
CA LEU A 15 3.39 0.75 -17.62
C LEU A 15 2.36 0.67 -16.48
N ILE A 16 2.52 -0.32 -15.59
CA ILE A 16 1.65 -0.50 -14.43
C ILE A 16 1.73 0.73 -13.53
N GLY A 17 2.93 1.23 -13.23
CA GLY A 17 3.08 2.36 -12.34
C GLY A 17 2.55 3.66 -12.91
N THR A 18 2.73 3.90 -14.21
CA THR A 18 2.11 5.05 -14.88
C THR A 18 0.59 4.96 -14.80
N ALA A 19 0.01 3.78 -15.08
CA ALA A 19 -1.43 3.58 -15.02
C ALA A 19 -1.99 3.76 -13.60
N LEU A 20 -1.34 3.18 -12.58
CA LEU A 20 -1.77 3.30 -11.19
C LEU A 20 -1.59 4.73 -10.66
N VAL A 21 -0.39 5.30 -10.77
CA VAL A 21 -0.09 6.64 -10.24
C VAL A 21 -0.96 7.69 -10.92
N LEU A 22 -1.00 7.73 -12.26
CA LEU A 22 -1.81 8.74 -12.95
C LEU A 22 -3.30 8.47 -12.76
N GLY A 23 -3.74 7.21 -12.87
CA GLY A 23 -5.15 6.83 -12.75
C GLY A 23 -5.72 7.19 -11.39
N LEU A 24 -5.10 6.70 -10.31
CA LEU A 24 -5.56 6.94 -8.94
C LEU A 24 -5.51 8.44 -8.60
N THR A 25 -4.44 9.13 -8.97
CA THR A 25 -4.31 10.57 -8.70
C THR A 25 -5.36 11.39 -9.44
N THR A 26 -5.61 11.09 -10.72
CA THR A 26 -6.63 11.77 -11.53
C THR A 26 -8.01 11.57 -10.95
N ILE A 27 -8.31 10.32 -10.58
CA ILE A 27 -9.59 9.95 -10.03
C ILE A 27 -9.84 10.66 -8.69
N SER A 28 -8.90 10.56 -7.75
CA SER A 28 -9.02 11.19 -6.43
C SER A 28 -8.99 12.73 -6.51
N GLY A 29 -8.14 13.30 -7.38
CA GLY A 29 -8.02 14.74 -7.57
C GLY A 29 -9.29 15.39 -8.11
N ASN A 30 -10.07 14.67 -8.92
CA ASN A 30 -11.36 15.12 -9.43
C ASN A 30 -12.51 14.90 -8.44
N ALA A 31 -12.47 13.81 -7.66
CA ALA A 31 -13.56 13.42 -6.77
C ALA A 31 -13.62 14.23 -5.46
N PHE A 32 -12.47 14.56 -4.87
CA PHE A 32 -12.42 15.14 -3.52
C PHE A 32 -12.08 16.63 -3.47
N GLY A 33 -11.46 17.18 -4.52
CA GLY A 33 -11.13 18.62 -4.60
C GLY A 33 -10.15 19.15 -3.55
N ALA A 34 -9.64 18.29 -2.65
CA ALA A 34 -8.65 18.63 -1.63
C ALA A 34 -7.35 17.86 -1.87
N SER A 35 -6.21 18.48 -1.58
CA SER A 35 -4.87 17.97 -1.93
C SER A 35 -4.38 16.71 -1.24
N PRO A 36 -4.77 16.39 0.00
CA PRO A 36 -4.29 15.17 0.62
C PRO A 36 -4.76 13.90 -0.10
N PHE A 37 -6.00 13.86 -0.61
CA PHE A 37 -6.55 12.69 -1.31
C PHE A 37 -5.77 12.26 -2.57
N PRO A 38 -5.52 13.13 -3.57
CA PRO A 38 -4.70 12.78 -4.72
C PRO A 38 -3.25 12.49 -4.33
N ILE A 39 -2.69 13.11 -3.28
CA ILE A 39 -1.34 12.79 -2.79
C ILE A 39 -1.28 11.36 -2.24
N MET A 40 -2.22 10.96 -1.39
CA MET A 40 -2.32 9.60 -0.86
C MET A 40 -2.54 8.56 -1.96
N ALA A 41 -3.39 8.88 -2.94
CA ALA A 41 -3.60 8.06 -4.12
C ALA A 41 -2.33 7.90 -4.97
N MET A 42 -1.54 8.97 -5.10
CA MET A 42 -0.26 8.94 -5.82
C MET A 42 0.76 8.04 -5.11
N LEU A 43 0.94 8.23 -3.79
CA LEU A 43 1.89 7.45 -2.99
C LEU A 43 1.50 5.97 -2.92
N SER A 44 0.21 5.66 -2.77
CA SER A 44 -0.27 4.27 -2.81
C SER A 44 -0.08 3.65 -4.21
N GLY A 45 -0.25 4.42 -5.28
CA GLY A 45 0.09 3.98 -6.64
C GLY A 45 1.57 3.62 -6.78
N PHE A 46 2.48 4.43 -6.25
CA PHE A 46 3.91 4.13 -6.23
C PHE A 46 4.25 2.89 -5.39
N LEU A 47 3.63 2.74 -4.22
CA LEU A 47 3.82 1.60 -3.33
C LEU A 47 3.33 0.30 -4.00
N ALA A 48 2.12 0.32 -4.58
CA ALA A 48 1.53 -0.80 -5.33
C ALA A 48 2.38 -1.19 -6.54
N THR A 49 2.92 -0.22 -7.26
CA THR A 49 3.85 -0.46 -8.37
C THR A 49 5.07 -1.23 -7.89
N GLY A 50 5.62 -0.83 -6.74
CA GLY A 50 6.72 -1.53 -6.09
C GLY A 50 6.36 -2.98 -5.81
N ILE A 51 5.26 -3.22 -5.10
CA ILE A 51 4.81 -4.56 -4.73
C ILE A 51 4.64 -5.45 -5.97
N LEU A 52 3.93 -4.97 -6.99
CA LEU A 52 3.72 -5.73 -8.23
C LEU A 52 5.03 -5.99 -8.96
N ALA A 53 5.93 -5.01 -9.02
CA ALA A 53 7.24 -5.18 -9.63
C ALA A 53 8.11 -6.20 -8.86
N GLY A 54 8.09 -6.16 -7.53
CA GLY A 54 8.79 -7.14 -6.69
C GLY A 54 8.29 -8.57 -6.87
N ILE A 55 6.96 -8.74 -7.02
CA ILE A 55 6.35 -10.05 -7.30
C ILE A 55 6.76 -10.59 -8.69
N ILE A 56 6.85 -9.70 -9.69
CA ILE A 56 7.12 -10.07 -11.09
C ILE A 56 8.63 -10.27 -11.34
N SER A 57 9.49 -9.46 -10.73
CA SER A 57 10.93 -9.50 -10.98
C SER A 57 11.54 -10.77 -10.40
N LYS A 58 12.31 -11.52 -11.19
CA LYS A 58 13.03 -12.71 -10.71
C LYS A 58 14.40 -12.29 -10.18
N ASP A 59 14.78 -12.77 -8.99
CA ASP A 59 16.13 -12.69 -8.37
C ASP A 59 16.50 -11.44 -7.51
N ASN A 60 15.61 -10.96 -6.63
CA ASN A 60 15.87 -9.86 -5.66
C ASN A 60 16.40 -8.59 -6.36
N THR A 61 15.59 -8.02 -7.25
CA THR A 61 15.95 -6.96 -8.19
C THR A 61 15.30 -5.61 -7.84
N ILE A 62 15.59 -5.08 -6.65
CA ILE A 62 15.19 -3.72 -6.19
C ILE A 62 15.52 -2.58 -7.20
N LEU A 63 16.53 -2.78 -8.06
CA LEU A 63 16.96 -1.76 -9.05
C LEU A 63 15.91 -1.49 -10.15
N GLU A 64 15.21 -2.51 -10.65
CA GLU A 64 14.27 -2.35 -11.76
C GLU A 64 13.02 -1.55 -11.36
N PRO A 65 12.35 -1.85 -10.22
CA PRO A 65 11.28 -1.02 -9.68
C PRO A 65 11.74 0.42 -9.39
N GLY A 66 12.98 0.60 -8.92
CA GLY A 66 13.53 1.93 -8.62
C GLY A 66 13.68 2.81 -9.87
N ILE A 67 14.26 2.27 -10.94
CA ILE A 67 14.37 2.99 -12.22
C ILE A 67 12.97 3.24 -12.80
N ALA A 68 12.07 2.27 -12.72
CA ALA A 68 10.69 2.44 -13.15
C ALA A 68 10.01 3.60 -12.40
N ALA A 69 10.17 3.68 -11.07
CA ALA A 69 9.59 4.73 -10.25
C ALA A 69 10.09 6.13 -10.64
N ILE A 70 11.38 6.27 -10.97
CA ILE A 70 11.94 7.54 -11.46
C ILE A 70 11.28 7.94 -12.78
N ILE A 71 11.12 6.99 -13.71
CA ILE A 71 10.45 7.26 -14.99
C ILE A 71 8.99 7.64 -14.77
N VAL A 72 8.26 6.88 -13.95
CA VAL A 72 6.85 7.16 -13.61
C VAL A 72 6.72 8.53 -12.93
N SER A 73 7.66 8.89 -12.06
CA SER A 73 7.72 10.20 -11.40
C SER A 73 7.93 11.34 -12.40
N ILE A 74 8.83 11.18 -13.37
CA ILE A 74 9.02 12.16 -14.46
C ILE A 74 7.75 12.29 -15.32
N ILE A 75 7.12 11.17 -15.67
CA ILE A 75 5.86 11.17 -16.43
C ILE A 75 4.77 11.90 -15.63
N ALA A 76 4.62 11.58 -14.34
CA ALA A 76 3.66 12.21 -13.45
C ALA A 76 3.91 13.72 -13.32
N ALA A 77 5.18 14.14 -13.25
CA ALA A 77 5.57 15.55 -13.19
C ALA A 77 5.16 16.35 -14.43
N ILE A 78 5.08 15.70 -15.59
CA ILE A 78 4.68 16.33 -16.85
C ILE A 78 3.16 16.28 -17.04
N VAL A 79 2.56 15.12 -16.78
CA VAL A 79 1.15 14.85 -17.10
C VAL A 79 0.22 15.48 -16.07
N LEU A 80 0.45 15.27 -14.76
CA LEU A 80 -0.52 15.69 -13.74
C LEU A 80 -0.78 17.22 -13.73
N PRO A 81 0.23 18.10 -13.87
CA PRO A 81 -0.03 19.54 -13.96
C PRO A 81 -0.88 19.92 -15.18
N SER A 82 -0.74 19.20 -16.29
CA SER A 82 -1.52 19.47 -17.51
C SER A 82 -3.01 19.13 -17.36
N LEU A 83 -3.37 18.25 -16.42
CA LEU A 83 -4.75 17.83 -16.16
C LEU A 83 -5.54 18.83 -15.30
N GLN A 84 -4.88 19.83 -14.72
CA GLN A 84 -5.50 20.89 -13.89
C GLN A 84 -6.46 20.33 -12.82
N LEU A 85 -6.05 19.24 -12.16
CA LEU A 85 -6.86 18.56 -11.16
C LEU A 85 -7.13 19.49 -9.97
N LYS A 86 -8.41 19.62 -9.58
CA LYS A 86 -8.83 20.51 -8.47
C LYS A 86 -8.05 20.23 -7.19
N GLY A 87 -7.90 18.96 -6.83
CA GLY A 87 -7.14 18.57 -5.64
C GLY A 87 -5.64 18.91 -5.70
N LEU A 88 -5.03 19.12 -6.88
CA LEU A 88 -3.62 19.49 -6.97
C LEU A 88 -3.40 20.98 -7.27
N ALA A 89 -4.46 21.76 -7.46
CA ALA A 89 -4.36 23.14 -7.92
C ALA A 89 -3.58 24.05 -6.95
N ASP A 90 -3.74 23.84 -5.64
CA ASP A 90 -3.10 24.64 -4.60
C ASP A 90 -1.74 24.09 -4.15
N LEU A 91 -1.28 22.98 -4.76
CA LEU A 91 -0.03 22.34 -4.35
C LEU A 91 1.16 23.12 -4.89
N GLN A 92 2.01 23.62 -3.96
CA GLN A 92 3.27 24.24 -4.34
C GLN A 92 4.15 23.27 -5.13
N LEU A 93 4.86 23.77 -6.14
CA LEU A 93 5.73 22.96 -7.00
C LEU A 93 6.79 22.19 -6.20
N SER A 94 7.37 22.79 -5.15
CA SER A 94 8.33 22.15 -4.24
C SER A 94 7.70 20.95 -3.51
N SER A 95 6.50 21.11 -2.97
CA SER A 95 5.75 20.04 -2.31
C SER A 95 5.38 18.93 -3.29
N PHE A 96 5.03 19.27 -4.52
CA PHE A 96 4.75 18.28 -5.56
C PHE A 96 5.98 17.42 -5.89
N TRP A 97 7.15 18.03 -6.08
CA TRP A 97 8.40 17.29 -6.26
C TRP A 97 8.77 16.44 -5.04
N LEU A 98 8.49 16.92 -3.83
CA LEU A 98 8.71 16.15 -2.61
C LEU A 98 7.80 14.92 -2.55
N VAL A 99 6.53 15.04 -2.94
CA VAL A 99 5.59 13.89 -3.03
C VAL A 99 6.12 12.88 -4.04
N LEU A 100 6.57 13.33 -5.20
CA LEU A 100 7.15 12.46 -6.24
C LEU A 100 8.42 11.75 -5.76
N ALA A 101 9.31 12.43 -5.04
CA ALA A 101 10.50 11.83 -4.45
C ALA A 101 10.15 10.78 -3.38
N ASN A 102 9.18 11.07 -2.51
CA ASN A 102 8.67 10.10 -1.55
C ASN A 102 7.99 8.92 -2.26
N GLY A 103 7.31 9.15 -3.38
CA GLY A 103 6.78 8.10 -4.24
C GLY A 103 7.86 7.10 -4.67
N VAL A 104 9.01 7.59 -5.12
CA VAL A 104 10.15 6.71 -5.48
C VAL A 104 10.62 5.87 -4.27
N ILE A 105 10.72 6.46 -3.08
CA ILE A 105 11.06 5.74 -1.85
C ILE A 105 10.01 4.66 -1.54
N MET A 106 8.72 5.01 -1.67
CA MET A 106 7.62 4.07 -1.46
C MET A 106 7.68 2.91 -2.45
N THR A 107 8.06 3.14 -3.71
CA THR A 107 8.26 2.03 -4.67
C THR A 107 9.35 1.07 -4.22
N PHE A 108 10.44 1.54 -3.61
CA PHE A 108 11.46 0.65 -3.05
C PHE A 108 10.93 -0.19 -1.89
N ILE A 109 10.17 0.43 -0.98
CA ILE A 109 9.53 -0.28 0.14
C ILE A 109 8.55 -1.34 -0.38
N GLY A 110 7.74 -0.96 -1.37
CA GLY A 110 6.80 -1.87 -2.03
C GLY A 110 7.52 -3.02 -2.73
N ALA A 111 8.60 -2.74 -3.46
CA ALA A 111 9.39 -3.76 -4.15
C ALA A 111 9.97 -4.79 -3.17
N TRP A 112 10.53 -4.32 -2.05
CA TRP A 112 10.99 -5.21 -1.00
C TRP A 112 9.84 -6.09 -0.44
N ALA A 113 8.67 -5.51 -0.16
CA ALA A 113 7.52 -6.27 0.30
C ALA A 113 7.04 -7.30 -0.75
N GLY A 114 7.06 -6.93 -2.03
CA GLY A 114 6.74 -7.83 -3.13
C GLY A 114 7.71 -9.00 -3.26
N GLU A 115 9.02 -8.76 -3.07
CA GLU A 115 10.05 -9.80 -3.04
C GLU A 115 9.83 -10.78 -1.88
N GLN A 116 9.44 -10.30 -0.69
CA GLN A 116 9.08 -11.17 0.44
C GLN A 116 7.92 -12.12 0.09
N ILE A 117 6.90 -11.62 -0.62
CA ILE A 117 5.74 -12.41 -1.05
C ILE A 117 6.12 -13.44 -2.14
N GLN A 118 7.11 -13.12 -2.98
CA GLN A 118 7.53 -14.01 -4.07
C GLN A 118 8.23 -15.27 -3.55
N GLY A 119 9.00 -15.16 -2.47
CA GLY A 119 9.76 -16.30 -1.93
C GLY A 119 8.83 -17.44 -1.52
N ASP A 120 9.27 -18.68 -1.81
CA ASP A 120 8.58 -19.87 -1.34
C ASP A 120 8.92 -20.09 0.14
N HIS A 121 7.98 -19.68 0.99
CA HIS A 121 8.02 -19.85 2.44
C HIS A 121 6.84 -20.70 2.90
N SER A 122 6.29 -21.51 1.98
CA SER A 122 5.06 -22.27 2.20
C SER A 122 5.25 -23.45 3.16
N GLU A 123 6.48 -23.92 3.35
CA GLU A 123 6.79 -24.86 4.41
C GLU A 123 6.84 -24.12 5.75
N LYS A 124 5.91 -24.49 6.63
CA LYS A 124 5.93 -24.06 8.04
C LYS A 124 7.14 -24.70 8.69
N GLU A 125 8.25 -23.97 8.77
CA GLU A 125 9.34 -24.36 9.65
C GLU A 125 8.79 -24.36 11.09
N ASP A 126 9.10 -25.39 11.89
CA ASP A 126 8.76 -25.47 13.33
C ASP A 126 9.60 -24.44 14.13
N THR A 127 9.49 -23.17 13.74
CA THR A 127 10.19 -22.07 14.37
C THR A 127 9.32 -21.49 15.48
N THR A 128 9.98 -21.09 16.55
CA THR A 128 9.35 -20.30 17.63
C THR A 128 9.71 -18.81 17.50
N SER A 129 10.29 -18.41 16.37
CA SER A 129 10.73 -17.04 16.09
C SER A 129 9.64 -16.22 15.40
N ILE A 130 9.65 -14.93 15.67
CA ILE A 130 8.81 -13.94 14.97
C ILE A 130 9.60 -13.42 13.77
N GLU A 131 9.00 -13.50 12.59
CA GLU A 131 9.54 -12.97 11.35
C GLU A 131 9.08 -11.53 11.11
N TRP A 132 9.87 -10.57 11.58
CA TRP A 132 9.59 -9.13 11.43
C TRP A 132 9.44 -8.69 9.97
N GLY A 133 10.08 -9.39 9.03
CA GLY A 133 9.92 -9.15 7.60
C GLY A 133 8.47 -9.30 7.14
N TRP A 134 7.76 -10.32 7.63
CA TRP A 134 6.35 -10.56 7.32
C TRP A 134 5.41 -9.59 8.02
N ILE A 135 5.75 -9.14 9.23
CA ILE A 135 4.99 -8.09 9.92
C ILE A 135 5.04 -6.78 9.12
N ILE A 136 6.24 -6.35 8.73
CA ILE A 136 6.44 -5.09 8.00
C ILE A 136 5.92 -5.20 6.57
N GLY A 137 6.22 -6.30 5.86
CA GLY A 137 5.74 -6.56 4.51
C GLY A 137 4.22 -6.67 4.45
N GLY A 138 3.61 -7.36 5.42
CA GLY A 138 2.16 -7.42 5.60
C GLY A 138 1.56 -6.04 5.82
N ALA A 139 2.16 -5.20 6.67
CA ALA A 139 1.69 -3.84 6.89
C ALA A 139 1.76 -2.96 5.63
N VAL A 140 2.84 -3.07 4.86
CA VAL A 140 3.00 -2.38 3.57
C VAL A 140 1.91 -2.78 2.58
N VAL A 141 1.64 -4.09 2.45
CA VAL A 141 0.55 -4.60 1.62
C VAL A 141 -0.81 -4.11 2.12
N GLY A 142 -1.00 -4.07 3.43
CA GLY A 142 -2.23 -3.59 4.08
C GLY A 142 -2.55 -2.17 3.74
N VAL A 143 -1.61 -1.26 4.01
CA VAL A 143 -1.74 0.17 3.72
C VAL A 143 -2.03 0.37 2.23
N THR A 144 -1.28 -0.34 1.37
CA THR A 144 -1.50 -0.26 -0.08
C THR A 144 -2.92 -0.68 -0.44
N LEU A 145 -3.35 -1.87 -0.01
CA LEU A 145 -4.64 -2.43 -0.39
C LEU A 145 -5.81 -1.62 0.18
N SER A 146 -5.73 -1.22 1.45
CA SER A 146 -6.72 -0.35 2.09
C SER A 146 -6.87 0.97 1.33
N MET A 147 -5.78 1.64 0.99
CA MET A 147 -5.81 2.92 0.26
C MET A 147 -6.32 2.78 -1.18
N LEU A 148 -5.91 1.71 -1.88
CA LEU A 148 -6.39 1.42 -3.23
C LEU A 148 -7.88 1.11 -3.25
N LEU A 149 -8.34 0.27 -2.33
CA LEU A 149 -9.76 -0.09 -2.22
C LEU A 149 -10.60 1.12 -1.79
N ALA A 150 -10.12 1.92 -0.84
CA ALA A 150 -10.79 3.14 -0.41
C ALA A 150 -10.98 4.10 -1.58
N SER A 151 -9.93 4.33 -2.35
CA SER A 151 -9.97 5.16 -3.56
C SER A 151 -10.90 4.58 -4.62
N SER A 152 -10.87 3.26 -4.84
CA SER A 152 -11.69 2.59 -5.87
C SER A 152 -13.18 2.56 -5.53
N VAL A 153 -13.54 2.27 -4.27
CA VAL A 153 -14.93 2.18 -3.82
C VAL A 153 -15.64 3.53 -3.92
N VAL A 154 -14.96 4.63 -3.58
CA VAL A 154 -15.54 5.98 -3.68
C VAL A 154 -15.95 6.30 -5.11
N VAL A 155 -15.17 5.81 -6.07
CA VAL A 155 -15.34 6.10 -7.49
C VAL A 155 -16.47 5.25 -8.07
N LEU A 156 -16.47 3.96 -7.74
CA LEU A 156 -17.52 3.02 -8.17
C LEU A 156 -18.88 3.37 -7.59
N MET A 157 -18.93 3.91 -6.37
CA MET A 157 -20.18 4.28 -5.69
C MET A 157 -20.65 5.71 -6.03
N GLY A 158 -19.90 6.48 -6.83
CA GLY A 158 -20.33 7.74 -7.46
C GLY A 158 -20.78 8.86 -6.50
N GLY A 159 -20.39 8.82 -5.23
CA GLY A 159 -21.04 9.59 -4.16
C GLY A 159 -20.15 10.47 -3.28
N GLY A 160 -18.88 10.69 -3.66
CA GLY A 160 -17.92 11.45 -2.85
C GLY A 160 -17.44 10.69 -1.60
N PHE A 161 -16.78 11.40 -0.67
CA PHE A 161 -16.25 10.80 0.56
C PHE A 161 -17.37 10.28 1.46
N LYS A 162 -17.35 8.97 1.73
CA LYS A 162 -18.15 8.35 2.81
C LYS A 162 -17.25 7.50 3.68
N LEU A 163 -17.25 7.78 4.98
CA LEU A 163 -16.44 7.08 5.97
C LEU A 163 -16.74 5.56 5.96
N THR A 164 -18.00 5.17 5.82
CA THR A 164 -18.41 3.75 5.78
C THR A 164 -17.71 2.97 4.66
N TYR A 165 -17.54 3.55 3.48
CA TYR A 165 -16.87 2.89 2.36
C TYR A 165 -15.37 2.72 2.60
N HIS A 166 -14.73 3.69 3.25
CA HIS A 166 -13.34 3.60 3.65
C HIS A 166 -13.15 2.53 4.72
N LEU A 167 -14.06 2.45 5.71
CA LEU A 167 -14.04 1.41 6.73
C LEU A 167 -14.20 0.00 6.14
N VAL A 168 -15.08 -0.18 5.15
CA VAL A 168 -15.23 -1.48 4.46
C VAL A 168 -13.95 -1.84 3.70
N ALA A 169 -13.40 -0.90 2.91
CA ALA A 169 -12.15 -1.09 2.20
C ALA A 169 -10.99 -1.46 3.14
N PHE A 170 -10.93 -0.79 4.29
CA PHE A 170 -9.96 -1.03 5.34
C PHE A 170 -10.11 -2.42 5.99
N ILE A 171 -11.33 -2.84 6.32
CA ILE A 171 -11.60 -4.20 6.84
C ILE A 171 -11.17 -5.27 5.82
N VAL A 172 -11.48 -5.08 4.54
CA VAL A 172 -11.07 -6.01 3.48
C VAL A 172 -9.54 -6.04 3.34
N GLY A 173 -8.89 -4.88 3.38
CA GLY A 173 -7.43 -4.76 3.36
C GLY A 173 -6.77 -5.53 4.50
N LEU A 174 -7.22 -5.30 5.73
CA LEU A 174 -6.72 -5.97 6.94
C LEU A 174 -6.96 -7.48 6.93
N LEU A 175 -8.14 -7.92 6.48
CA LEU A 175 -8.44 -9.34 6.36
C LEU A 175 -7.47 -10.02 5.39
N PHE A 176 -7.19 -9.37 4.26
CA PHE A 176 -6.25 -9.88 3.26
C PHE A 176 -4.81 -9.91 3.78
N VAL A 177 -4.36 -8.89 4.53
CA VAL A 177 -3.04 -8.90 5.17
C VAL A 177 -2.92 -10.06 6.15
N GLY A 178 -3.90 -10.19 7.04
CA GLY A 178 -3.95 -11.29 7.98
C GLY A 178 -3.85 -12.63 7.25
N PHE A 179 -4.67 -12.81 6.22
CA PHE A 179 -4.65 -14.00 5.37
C PHE A 179 -3.29 -14.26 4.73
N LEU A 180 -2.68 -13.24 4.13
CA LEU A 180 -1.41 -13.35 3.43
C LEU A 180 -0.28 -13.72 4.38
N VAL A 181 -0.18 -13.03 5.53
CA VAL A 181 0.82 -13.35 6.57
C VAL A 181 0.57 -14.74 7.14
N GLY A 182 -0.69 -15.08 7.40
CA GLY A 182 -1.08 -16.40 7.90
C GLY A 182 -0.73 -17.53 6.96
N TRP A 183 -0.83 -17.31 5.65
CA TRP A 183 -0.61 -18.33 4.64
C TRP A 183 0.85 -18.50 4.24
N ARG A 184 1.63 -17.42 4.24
CA ARG A 184 3.00 -17.42 3.69
C ARG A 184 4.10 -17.26 4.73
N SER A 185 3.82 -16.78 5.94
CA SER A 185 4.90 -16.63 6.92
C SER A 185 5.33 -17.99 7.49
N PRO A 186 6.64 -18.27 7.60
CA PRO A 186 7.17 -19.47 8.26
C PRO A 186 7.25 -19.34 9.80
N GLY A 187 6.93 -18.17 10.35
CA GLY A 187 7.03 -17.87 11.78
C GLY A 187 5.73 -18.12 12.56
N ILE A 188 5.54 -17.33 13.63
CA ILE A 188 4.31 -17.40 14.45
C ILE A 188 3.19 -16.58 13.78
N THR A 189 2.61 -17.18 12.75
CA THR A 189 1.63 -16.59 11.81
C THR A 189 0.53 -15.77 12.47
N ILE A 190 -0.15 -16.27 13.50
CA ILE A 190 -1.23 -15.54 14.20
C ILE A 190 -0.75 -14.25 14.85
N ARG A 191 0.42 -14.29 15.50
CA ARG A 191 0.97 -13.10 16.17
C ARG A 191 1.45 -12.08 15.14
N GLU A 192 2.10 -12.56 14.09
CA GLU A 192 2.58 -11.71 13.01
C GLU A 192 1.44 -11.03 12.26
N ALA A 193 0.36 -11.77 11.97
CA ALA A 193 -0.85 -11.21 11.38
C ALA A 193 -1.48 -10.13 12.26
N ALA A 194 -1.52 -10.33 13.58
CA ALA A 194 -2.01 -9.32 14.52
C ALA A 194 -1.15 -8.05 14.51
N PHE A 195 0.17 -8.18 14.55
CA PHE A 195 1.10 -7.04 14.51
C PHE A 195 1.07 -6.32 13.16
N ALA A 196 1.00 -7.05 12.05
CA ALA A 196 0.87 -6.48 10.71
C ALA A 196 -0.43 -5.68 10.58
N GLY A 197 -1.54 -6.23 11.08
CA GLY A 197 -2.84 -5.56 11.15
C GLY A 197 -2.80 -4.29 11.99
N PHE A 198 -2.22 -4.38 13.18
CA PHE A 198 -2.04 -3.23 14.07
C PHE A 198 -1.24 -2.11 13.40
N LEU A 199 -0.08 -2.44 12.80
CA LEU A 199 0.75 -1.45 12.10
C LEU A 199 0.03 -0.83 10.91
N THR A 200 -0.70 -1.63 10.12
CA THR A 200 -1.52 -1.14 9.00
C THR A 200 -2.50 -0.09 9.50
N VAL A 201 -3.20 -0.37 10.61
CA VAL A 201 -4.18 0.56 11.18
C VAL A 201 -3.54 1.87 11.60
N ILE A 202 -2.42 1.80 12.31
CA ILE A 202 -1.75 3.00 12.80
C ILE A 202 -1.34 3.87 11.63
N ILE A 203 -0.76 3.29 10.56
CA ILE A 203 -0.32 4.04 9.39
C ILE A 203 -1.52 4.62 8.61
N ASP A 204 -2.56 3.82 8.35
CA ASP A 204 -3.73 4.28 7.59
C ASP A 204 -4.51 5.36 8.35
N LEU A 205 -4.70 5.20 9.67
CA LEU A 205 -5.39 6.20 10.48
C LEU A 205 -4.56 7.48 10.60
N ASP A 206 -3.25 7.39 10.81
CA ASP A 206 -2.38 8.59 10.82
C ASP A 206 -2.45 9.32 9.46
N ALA A 207 -2.41 8.58 8.36
CA ALA A 207 -2.57 9.15 7.02
C ALA A 207 -3.93 9.84 6.80
N ILE A 208 -5.02 9.21 7.25
CA ILE A 208 -6.38 9.81 7.19
C ILE A 208 -6.45 11.04 8.08
N MET A 209 -5.86 10.99 9.28
CA MET A 209 -5.87 12.09 10.25
C MET A 209 -5.12 13.30 9.73
N LEU A 210 -3.90 13.11 9.21
CA LEU A 210 -3.12 14.16 8.55
C LEU A 210 -3.87 14.73 7.34
N THR A 211 -4.63 13.90 6.63
CA THR A 211 -5.43 14.28 5.45
C THR A 211 -6.67 15.10 5.83
N LEU A 212 -7.37 14.72 6.90
CA LEU A 212 -8.65 15.31 7.29
C LEU A 212 -8.53 16.42 8.35
N GLY A 213 -7.35 16.60 8.95
CA GLY A 213 -7.11 17.63 9.97
C GLY A 213 -7.95 17.43 11.24
N LEU A 214 -8.24 16.17 11.61
CA LEU A 214 -9.05 15.84 12.78
C LEU A 214 -8.25 16.08 14.08
N GLU A 215 -8.82 16.82 15.04
CA GLU A 215 -8.16 17.15 16.31
C GLU A 215 -8.62 16.26 17.51
N ASN A 216 -7.60 15.72 18.20
CA ASN A 216 -7.44 15.11 19.54
C ASN A 216 -8.51 14.20 20.23
N ASP A 217 -9.80 14.52 20.29
CA ASP A 217 -10.72 13.72 21.15
C ASP A 217 -11.44 12.61 20.37
N GLU A 218 -12.00 12.92 19.19
CA GLU A 218 -12.51 11.90 18.26
C GLU A 218 -11.36 11.01 17.74
N LEU A 219 -10.15 11.57 17.74
CA LEU A 219 -8.88 10.96 17.31
C LEU A 219 -8.52 9.73 18.13
N THR A 220 -8.52 9.88 19.46
CA THR A 220 -8.09 8.84 20.39
C THR A 220 -9.09 7.68 20.39
N GLY A 221 -10.38 8.00 20.29
CA GLY A 221 -11.45 7.00 20.16
C GLY A 221 -11.31 6.21 18.86
N LEU A 222 -11.18 6.88 17.71
CA LEU A 222 -11.08 6.22 16.40
C LEU A 222 -9.81 5.37 16.29
N LEU A 223 -8.67 5.85 16.78
CA LEU A 223 -7.42 5.09 16.84
C LEU A 223 -7.56 3.84 17.70
N MET A 224 -8.15 3.97 18.90
CA MET A 224 -8.29 2.85 19.81
C MET A 224 -9.25 1.79 19.27
N TYR A 225 -10.44 2.18 18.81
CA TYR A 225 -11.41 1.24 18.23
C TYR A 225 -10.91 0.65 16.91
N GLY A 226 -10.31 1.48 16.06
CA GLY A 226 -9.71 1.05 14.79
C GLY A 226 -8.60 0.04 15.02
N ALA A 227 -7.72 0.26 16.00
CA ALA A 227 -6.63 -0.67 16.32
C ALA A 227 -7.17 -2.01 16.82
N VAL A 228 -8.17 -1.99 17.71
CA VAL A 228 -8.80 -3.22 18.21
C VAL A 228 -9.46 -3.99 17.05
N ILE A 229 -10.27 -3.31 16.24
CA ILE A 229 -10.93 -3.93 15.07
C ILE A 229 -9.88 -4.47 14.10
N GLY A 230 -8.83 -3.70 13.82
CA GLY A 230 -7.81 -4.11 12.87
C GLY A 230 -7.02 -5.32 13.32
N VAL A 231 -6.69 -5.41 14.61
CA VAL A 231 -6.10 -6.62 15.20
C VAL A 231 -7.06 -7.80 15.04
N LEU A 232 -8.33 -7.66 15.40
CA LEU A 232 -9.31 -8.76 15.32
C LEU A 232 -9.54 -9.26 13.89
N VAL A 233 -9.67 -8.34 12.93
CA VAL A 233 -9.88 -8.68 11.52
C VAL A 233 -8.63 -9.34 10.93
N SER A 234 -7.44 -8.85 11.28
CA SER A 234 -6.19 -9.44 10.79
C SER A 234 -5.91 -10.79 11.45
N LEU A 235 -6.29 -10.99 12.71
CA LEU A 235 -6.28 -12.30 13.37
C LEU A 235 -7.19 -13.30 12.66
N LEU A 236 -8.40 -12.87 12.27
CA LEU A 236 -9.33 -13.72 11.53
C LEU A 236 -8.73 -14.14 10.18
N GLY A 237 -8.12 -13.19 9.45
CA GLY A 237 -7.38 -13.49 8.23
C GLY A 237 -6.23 -14.47 8.49
N GLY A 238 -5.43 -14.21 9.52
CA GLY A 238 -4.29 -15.04 9.94
C GLY A 238 -4.69 -16.48 10.24
N PHE A 239 -5.80 -16.67 10.94
CA PHE A 239 -6.35 -18.00 11.24
C PHE A 239 -6.76 -18.76 9.97
N ILE A 240 -7.38 -18.08 9.01
CA ILE A 240 -7.75 -18.68 7.73
C ILE A 240 -6.48 -19.07 6.94
N GLY A 241 -5.49 -18.17 6.88
CA GLY A 241 -4.24 -18.39 6.18
C GLY A 241 -3.43 -19.55 6.78
N GLU A 242 -3.27 -19.58 8.10
CA GLU A 242 -2.52 -20.62 8.81
C GLU A 242 -3.13 -22.00 8.56
N LYS A 243 -4.47 -22.10 8.55
CA LYS A 243 -5.16 -23.35 8.29
C LYS A 243 -4.93 -23.87 6.87
N ILE A 244 -4.73 -22.98 5.90
CA ILE A 244 -4.39 -23.37 4.52
C ILE A 244 -2.93 -23.81 4.45
N GLN A 245 -2.02 -23.12 5.14
CA GLN A 245 -0.60 -23.49 5.19
C GLN A 245 -0.37 -24.84 5.89
N SER A 246 -1.22 -25.20 6.87
CA SER A 246 -1.12 -26.46 7.61
C SER A 246 -1.71 -27.68 6.89
N ASN A 247 -2.38 -27.50 5.75
CA ASN A 247 -3.02 -28.56 4.96
C ASN A 247 -2.21 -28.87 3.70
#